data_AF-A0A822CRM4-F1
#
_entry.id   AF-A0A822CRM4-F1
#
_cell.length_a   1.000
_cell.length_b   1.000
_cell.length_c   1.000
_cell.angle_alpha   90.00
_cell.angle_beta   90.00
_cell.angle_gamma   90.00
#
_symmetry.space_group_name_H-M   'P 1'
#
loop_
_entity.id
_entity.type
_entity.pdbx_description
1 polymer ?
#
loop_
_entity_poly.entity_id
_entity_poly.type
_entity_poly.pdbx_seq_one_letter_code
_entity_poly.pdbx_strand_id
1 'polypeptide(L)'
;ALISCNTTPKVLDIETCSKTCNVCMGALAIKKSNPAKYNDVIRSHKCEKNYNKSSGTIEADAVLNMFQRSVSKYEIYYAKYVGDGDSKTFATLSDKPPYPGKVIKKIEDLNHFSKRMKRQLETKKREYGRKQLSDGKTIGGINRLSSQNIIRLQMTFASTIRKCKHDLDLLFKRSWAIFWHKYSTNDDPRHDSCSIDWCGYLKAARDGTPYDHTPHALPRPVLDAIKPVFDNLCSRKSLARVVDASSQNANEGFHSLVWLMSPKHKPSSGTTFEIACHLAIIIFNDGYFALGDLFNNICAYRGHYTDQAMI
;
A
#
# COMPACT_ATOMS: atom_id res chain seq x y z
N ALA A 1 8.03 -9.09 4.60
CA ALA A 1 9.32 -8.58 4.05
C ALA A 1 9.40 -7.08 4.29
N LEU A 2 10.60 -6.56 4.53
CA LEU A 2 10.91 -5.13 4.40
C LEU A 2 11.45 -4.86 3.01
N ILE A 3 10.89 -3.87 2.34
CA ILE A 3 11.23 -3.50 0.96
C ILE A 3 11.64 -2.03 0.94
N SER A 4 12.71 -1.72 0.21
CA SER A 4 13.17 -0.34 0.01
C SER A 4 12.13 0.49 -0.74
N CYS A 5 12.07 1.79 -0.44
CA CYS A 5 11.20 2.74 -1.15
C CYS A 5 11.92 3.43 -2.32
N ASN A 6 12.92 2.78 -2.91
CA ASN A 6 13.69 3.33 -4.03
C ASN A 6 12.87 3.27 -5.34
N THR A 7 13.35 3.95 -6.38
CA THR A 7 12.79 3.87 -7.74
C THR A 7 12.66 2.44 -8.24
N THR A 8 13.63 1.59 -7.87
CA THR A 8 13.58 0.13 -8.02
C THR A 8 13.53 -0.49 -6.62
N PRO A 9 12.34 -0.81 -6.10
CA PRO A 9 12.19 -1.45 -4.80
C PRO A 9 12.90 -2.80 -4.78
N LYS A 10 13.58 -3.10 -3.67
CA LYS A 10 14.24 -4.39 -3.41
C LYS A 10 13.88 -4.85 -2.01
N VAL A 11 13.68 -6.16 -1.83
CA VAL A 11 13.56 -6.77 -0.52
C VAL A 11 14.91 -6.65 0.19
N LEU A 12 14.89 -6.03 1.37
CA LEU A 12 16.06 -5.83 2.24
C LEU A 12 16.15 -6.92 3.30
N ASP A 13 15.00 -7.33 3.83
CA ASP A 13 14.93 -8.33 4.90
C ASP A 13 13.58 -9.07 4.87
N ILE A 14 13.58 -10.28 5.43
CA ILE A 14 12.38 -11.11 5.55
C ILE A 14 12.35 -11.85 6.87
N GLU A 15 11.19 -11.86 7.50
CA GLU A 15 10.89 -12.68 8.66
C GLU A 15 9.71 -13.58 8.31
N THR A 16 9.88 -14.89 8.54
CA THR A 16 8.82 -15.89 8.40
C THR A 16 8.36 -16.31 9.78
N CYS A 17 7.05 -16.24 10.03
CA CYS A 17 6.46 -16.65 11.30
C CYS A 17 5.43 -17.74 11.07
N SER A 18 5.54 -18.84 11.81
CA SER A 18 4.60 -19.95 11.81
C SER A 18 4.14 -20.27 13.23
N LYS A 19 2.82 -20.40 13.38
CA LYS A 19 2.18 -20.83 14.62
C LYS A 19 1.93 -22.33 14.69
N THR A 20 2.13 -23.02 13.58
CA THR A 20 1.79 -24.42 13.39
C THR A 20 2.99 -25.18 12.84
N CYS A 21 3.05 -26.46 13.16
CA CYS A 21 3.93 -27.40 12.51
C CYS A 21 3.10 -28.61 12.15
N ASN A 22 3.13 -29.02 10.88
CA ASN A 22 2.29 -30.12 10.39
C ASN A 22 2.64 -31.44 11.10
N VAL A 23 3.93 -31.65 11.42
CA VAL A 23 4.38 -32.82 12.20
C VAL A 23 3.80 -32.79 13.61
N CYS A 24 3.89 -31.65 14.32
CA CYS A 24 3.28 -31.49 15.64
C CYS A 24 1.76 -31.73 15.61
N MET A 25 1.06 -31.18 14.62
CA MET A 25 -0.40 -31.33 14.51
C MET A 25 -0.78 -32.78 14.21
N GLY A 26 -0.06 -33.45 13.29
CA GLY A 26 -0.28 -34.87 13.00
C GLY A 26 0.00 -35.77 14.19
N ALA A 27 1.05 -35.48 14.96
CA ALA A 27 1.40 -36.24 16.16
C ALA A 27 0.30 -36.21 17.24
N LEU A 28 -0.58 -35.21 17.26
CA LEU A 28 -1.70 -35.17 18.20
C LEU A 28 -2.65 -36.37 18.06
N ALA A 29 -2.78 -36.94 16.86
CA ALA A 29 -3.63 -38.11 16.62
C ALA A 29 -3.15 -39.36 17.37
N ILE A 30 -1.83 -39.48 17.60
CA ILE A 30 -1.22 -40.62 18.31
C ILE A 30 -0.94 -40.33 19.79
N LYS A 31 -1.18 -39.10 20.25
CA LYS A 31 -0.86 -38.67 21.62
C LYS A 31 -1.53 -39.52 22.69
N LYS A 32 -2.79 -39.91 22.48
CA LYS A 32 -3.56 -40.73 23.43
C LYS A 32 -3.29 -42.22 23.28
N SER A 33 -3.17 -42.71 22.03
CA SER A 33 -3.05 -44.14 21.74
C SER A 33 -1.63 -44.67 21.86
N ASN A 34 -0.60 -43.85 21.64
CA ASN A 34 0.81 -44.22 21.78
C ASN A 34 1.66 -43.02 22.27
N PRO A 35 1.64 -42.74 23.59
CA PRO A 35 2.38 -41.62 24.18
C PRO A 35 3.90 -41.68 23.97
N ALA A 36 4.49 -42.88 23.96
CA ALA A 36 5.92 -43.04 23.73
C ALA A 36 6.31 -42.57 22.33
N LYS A 37 5.62 -43.08 21.29
CA LYS A 37 5.81 -42.65 19.90
C LYS A 37 5.53 -41.15 19.70
N TYR A 38 4.52 -40.61 20.39
CA TYR A 38 4.27 -39.17 20.38
C TYR A 38 5.49 -38.38 20.88
N ASN A 39 6.04 -38.74 22.03
CA ASN A 39 7.20 -38.06 22.60
C ASN A 39 8.44 -38.19 21.70
N ASP A 40 8.65 -39.36 21.09
CA ASP A 40 9.76 -39.59 20.16
C ASP A 40 9.64 -38.70 18.92
N VAL A 41 8.45 -38.60 18.32
CA VAL A 41 8.20 -37.70 17.17
C VAL A 41 8.44 -36.24 17.57
N ILE A 42 7.90 -35.79 18.71
CA ILE A 42 8.06 -34.41 19.17
C ILE A 42 9.53 -34.08 19.45
N ARG A 43 10.30 -35.01 20.01
CA ARG A 43 11.72 -34.79 20.32
C ARG A 43 12.63 -34.83 19.09
N SER A 44 12.33 -35.69 18.11
CA SER A 44 13.21 -35.92 16.96
C SER A 44 12.99 -34.97 15.79
N HIS A 45 11.77 -34.43 15.62
CA HIS A 45 11.49 -33.57 14.48
C HIS A 45 12.03 -32.15 14.64
N LYS A 46 12.41 -31.52 13.53
CA LYS A 46 12.67 -30.09 13.47
C LYS A 46 11.35 -29.33 13.43
N CYS A 47 10.92 -28.79 14.57
CA CYS A 47 9.66 -28.07 14.68
C CYS A 47 9.69 -26.78 13.85
N GLU A 48 8.69 -26.60 12.99
CA GLU A 48 8.53 -25.41 12.16
C GLU A 48 7.79 -24.26 12.87
N LYS A 49 7.22 -24.53 14.06
CA LYS A 49 6.55 -23.50 14.85
C LYS A 49 7.58 -22.61 15.52
N ASN A 50 7.68 -21.37 15.07
CA ASN A 50 8.60 -20.36 15.61
C ASN A 50 7.87 -19.15 16.24
N TYR A 51 6.54 -19.15 16.27
CA TYR A 51 5.74 -18.05 16.83
C TYR A 51 4.66 -18.56 17.79
N ASN A 52 4.59 -17.97 18.99
CA ASN A 52 3.73 -18.43 20.08
C ASN A 52 2.63 -17.42 20.51
N LYS A 53 2.65 -16.18 20.01
CA LYS A 53 1.65 -15.15 20.35
C LYS A 53 0.42 -15.20 19.42
N SER A 54 -0.47 -14.21 19.57
CA SER A 54 -1.68 -14.07 18.75
C SER A 54 -1.36 -13.90 17.26
N SER A 55 -2.20 -14.43 16.36
CA SER A 55 -1.92 -14.30 14.92
C SER A 55 -1.94 -12.85 14.44
N GLY A 56 -2.74 -12.00 15.10
CA GLY A 56 -2.84 -10.57 14.80
C GLY A 56 -1.62 -9.73 15.21
N THR A 57 -0.65 -10.29 15.92
CA THR A 57 0.61 -9.61 16.29
C THR A 57 1.79 -10.01 15.43
N ILE A 58 1.63 -11.01 14.55
CA ILE A 58 2.72 -11.54 13.71
C ILE A 58 3.37 -10.44 12.90
N GLU A 59 2.58 -9.64 12.17
CA GLU A 59 3.14 -8.60 11.30
C GLU A 59 3.94 -7.57 12.07
N ALA A 60 3.41 -7.11 13.21
CA ALA A 60 4.04 -6.09 14.03
C ALA A 60 5.35 -6.58 14.66
N ASP A 61 5.34 -7.80 15.22
CA ASP A 61 6.54 -8.40 15.79
C ASP A 61 7.58 -8.72 14.72
N ALA A 62 7.15 -9.22 13.55
CA ALA A 62 8.06 -9.54 12.45
C ALA A 62 8.78 -8.28 11.94
N VAL A 63 8.06 -7.17 11.80
CA VAL A 63 8.67 -5.88 11.43
C VAL A 63 9.60 -5.37 12.53
N LEU A 64 9.21 -5.47 13.81
CA LEU A 64 10.10 -5.10 14.91
C LEU A 64 11.40 -5.92 14.90
N ASN A 65 11.31 -7.24 14.73
CA ASN A 65 12.47 -8.13 14.65
C ASN A 65 13.41 -7.73 13.51
N MET A 66 12.87 -7.46 12.31
CA MET A 66 13.64 -7.03 11.16
C MET A 66 14.31 -5.65 11.38
N PHE A 67 13.62 -4.72 12.05
CA PHE A 67 14.22 -3.44 12.43
C PHE A 67 15.36 -3.63 13.45
N GLN A 68 15.14 -4.39 14.52
CA GLN A 68 16.13 -4.58 15.58
C GLN A 68 17.42 -5.23 15.06
N ARG A 69 17.31 -6.28 14.24
CA ARG A 69 18.49 -6.99 13.72
C ARG A 69 19.21 -6.25 12.60
N SER A 70 18.62 -5.19 12.04
CA SER A 70 19.21 -4.49 10.90
C SER A 70 20.59 -3.91 11.20
N VAL A 71 20.80 -3.44 12.43
CA VAL A 71 22.09 -2.90 12.88
C VAL A 71 23.16 -3.97 12.90
N SER A 72 22.90 -5.12 13.52
CA SER A 72 23.89 -6.20 13.64
C SER A 72 24.10 -6.97 12.33
N LYS A 73 23.07 -7.08 11.49
CA LYS A 73 23.10 -7.89 10.27
C LYS A 73 23.57 -7.12 9.04
N TYR A 74 23.27 -5.83 8.97
CA TYR A 74 23.48 -5.01 7.77
C TYR A 74 24.16 -3.66 8.06
N GLU A 75 24.44 -3.33 9.33
CA GLU A 75 25.05 -2.06 9.73
C GLU A 75 24.25 -0.81 9.30
N ILE A 76 22.91 -0.94 9.21
CA ILE A 76 21.99 0.15 8.85
C ILE A 76 20.93 0.39 9.91
N TYR A 77 20.27 1.55 9.81
CA TYR A 77 19.03 1.84 10.51
C TYR A 77 17.94 2.27 9.51
N TYR A 78 16.71 1.83 9.72
CA TYR A 78 15.56 2.26 8.92
C TYR A 78 14.96 3.56 9.46
N ALA A 79 15.08 4.66 8.72
CA ALA A 79 14.62 5.98 9.16
C ALA A 79 13.10 6.23 8.96
N LYS A 80 12.47 5.50 8.03
CA LYS A 80 11.06 5.70 7.66
C LYS A 80 10.33 4.36 7.65
N TYR A 81 9.06 4.39 8.04
CA TYR A 81 8.12 3.27 7.90
C TYR A 81 6.93 3.72 7.06
N VAL A 82 6.68 3.03 5.94
CA VAL A 82 5.53 3.27 5.07
C VAL A 82 4.45 2.24 5.41
N GLY A 83 3.27 2.73 5.79
CA GLY A 83 2.14 1.87 6.12
C GLY A 83 0.82 2.60 6.07
N ASP A 84 -0.26 1.84 6.28
CA ASP A 84 -1.60 2.39 6.41
C ASP A 84 -1.73 3.38 7.59
N GLY A 85 -2.73 4.26 7.49
CA GLY A 85 -2.98 5.36 8.42
C GLY A 85 -3.05 4.92 9.89
N ASP A 86 -3.71 3.80 10.17
CA ASP A 86 -3.72 3.12 11.47
C ASP A 86 -2.98 1.80 11.36
N SER A 87 -1.76 1.73 11.90
CA SER A 87 -0.92 0.55 11.80
C SER A 87 -0.46 0.15 13.20
N LYS A 88 -0.94 -1.02 13.66
CA LYS A 88 -0.48 -1.67 14.91
C LYS A 88 1.04 -1.91 14.87
N THR A 89 1.58 -2.11 13.67
CA THR A 89 3.00 -2.26 13.41
C THR A 89 3.78 -0.99 13.76
N PHE A 90 3.32 0.19 13.34
CA PHE A 90 4.00 1.44 13.71
C PHE A 90 3.88 1.75 15.21
N ALA A 91 2.74 1.46 15.83
CA ALA A 91 2.58 1.59 17.28
C ALA A 91 3.63 0.71 18.01
N THR A 92 3.80 -0.53 17.56
CA THR A 92 4.83 -1.44 18.11
C THR A 92 6.25 -0.90 17.95
N LEU A 93 6.59 -0.30 16.80
CA LEU A 93 7.89 0.35 16.60
C LEU A 93 8.10 1.60 17.47
N SER A 94 7.01 2.28 17.84
CA SER A 94 7.05 3.46 18.71
C SER A 94 7.19 3.07 20.19
N ASP A 95 6.45 2.06 20.62
CA ASP A 95 6.46 1.55 22.00
C ASP A 95 7.76 0.80 22.32
N LYS A 96 8.36 0.16 21.30
CA LYS A 96 9.61 -0.59 21.39
C LYS A 96 10.60 -0.04 20.37
N PRO A 97 11.15 1.16 20.60
CA PRO A 97 12.05 1.81 19.65
C PRO A 97 13.27 0.91 19.39
N PRO A 98 13.49 0.44 18.16
CA PRO A 98 14.58 -0.49 17.85
C PRO A 98 15.95 0.18 17.83
N TYR A 99 15.99 1.52 17.80
CA TYR A 99 17.21 2.30 17.65
C TYR A 99 17.31 3.37 18.74
N PRO A 100 18.29 3.27 19.67
CA PRO A 100 18.50 4.28 20.71
C PRO A 100 18.69 5.69 20.12
N GLY A 101 17.94 6.67 20.64
CA GLY A 101 18.03 8.08 20.26
C GLY A 101 17.56 8.42 18.84
N LYS A 102 16.97 7.47 18.09
CA LYS A 102 16.49 7.71 16.71
C LYS A 102 14.98 7.57 16.63
N VAL A 103 14.36 8.48 15.89
CA VAL A 103 12.90 8.48 15.65
C VAL A 103 12.61 7.93 14.26
N ILE A 104 11.76 6.90 14.18
CA ILE A 104 11.28 6.36 12.92
C ILE A 104 10.11 7.22 12.45
N LYS A 105 10.23 7.85 11.27
CA LYS A 105 9.15 8.65 10.70
C LYS A 105 8.10 7.75 10.05
N LYS A 106 6.84 7.86 10.50
CA LYS A 106 5.71 7.25 9.80
C LYS A 106 5.37 8.03 8.54
N ILE A 107 5.25 7.32 7.42
CA ILE A 107 4.70 7.81 6.16
C ILE A 107 3.41 7.02 5.89
N GLU A 108 2.33 7.72 5.59
CA GLU A 108 1.07 7.09 5.22
C GLU A 108 1.12 6.68 3.74
N ASP A 109 0.63 5.48 3.42
CA ASP A 109 0.55 4.99 2.05
C ASP A 109 -0.31 5.92 1.18
N LEU A 110 0.26 6.39 0.06
CA LEU A 110 -0.41 7.27 -0.89
C LEU A 110 -1.75 6.72 -1.38
N ASN A 111 -1.79 5.42 -1.71
CA ASN A 111 -2.95 4.81 -2.32
C ASN A 111 -4.07 4.68 -1.29
N HIS A 112 -3.74 4.29 -0.06
CA HIS A 112 -4.63 4.28 1.09
C HIS A 112 -5.17 5.68 1.40
N PHE A 113 -4.28 6.67 1.50
CA PHE A 113 -4.66 8.04 1.80
C PHE A 113 -5.58 8.63 0.72
N SER A 114 -5.30 8.40 -0.56
CA SER A 114 -6.19 8.84 -1.63
C SER A 114 -7.54 8.12 -1.60
N LYS A 115 -7.59 6.81 -1.31
CA LYS A 115 -8.84 6.05 -1.11
C LYS A 115 -9.69 6.63 0.03
N ARG A 116 -9.10 7.24 1.05
CA ARG A 116 -9.85 7.95 2.10
C ARG A 116 -10.66 9.12 1.55
N MET A 117 -10.16 9.86 0.55
CA MET A 117 -10.95 10.90 -0.13
C MET A 117 -12.20 10.32 -0.77
N LYS A 118 -12.05 9.23 -1.54
CA LYS A 118 -13.19 8.53 -2.13
C LYS A 118 -14.20 8.10 -1.05
N ARG A 119 -13.73 7.43 0.02
CA ARG A 119 -14.61 6.96 1.11
C ARG A 119 -15.34 8.09 1.83
N GLN A 120 -14.67 9.21 2.10
CA GLN A 120 -15.30 10.37 2.75
C GLN A 120 -16.32 11.06 1.84
N LEU A 121 -16.02 11.21 0.55
CA LEU A 121 -16.97 11.74 -0.43
C LEU A 121 -18.19 10.83 -0.60
N GLU A 122 -18.00 9.50 -0.66
CA GLU A 122 -19.10 8.53 -0.67
C GLU A 122 -19.94 8.61 0.61
N THR A 123 -19.30 8.86 1.76
CA THR A 123 -20.00 9.07 3.02
C THR A 123 -20.86 10.32 2.98
N LYS A 124 -20.32 11.44 2.49
CA LYS A 124 -21.10 12.67 2.27
C LYS A 124 -22.24 12.46 1.28
N LYS A 125 -21.99 11.72 0.19
CA LYS A 125 -23.02 11.36 -0.78
C LYS A 125 -24.18 10.59 -0.14
N ARG A 126 -23.90 9.65 0.77
CA ARG A 126 -24.94 8.91 1.52
C ARG A 126 -25.67 9.80 2.53
N GLU A 127 -24.93 10.60 3.29
CA GLU A 127 -25.46 11.50 4.32
C GLU A 127 -26.46 12.52 3.76
N TYR A 128 -26.16 13.08 2.58
CA TYR A 128 -27.01 14.06 1.90
C TYR A 128 -27.89 13.44 0.79
N GLY A 129 -27.82 12.13 0.58
CA GLY A 129 -28.45 11.47 -0.58
C GLY A 129 -29.98 11.59 -0.64
N ARG A 130 -30.63 11.77 0.53
CA ARG A 130 -32.08 11.98 0.67
C ARG A 130 -32.45 13.42 1.03
N LYS A 131 -31.47 14.32 1.19
CA LYS A 131 -31.68 15.71 1.58
C LYS A 131 -31.62 16.59 0.33
N GLN A 132 -32.52 17.56 0.25
CA GLN A 132 -32.35 18.66 -0.70
C GLN A 132 -31.29 19.62 -0.16
N LEU A 133 -30.38 20.04 -1.04
CA LEU A 133 -29.46 21.13 -0.76
C LEU A 133 -30.16 22.47 -0.99
N SER A 134 -29.47 23.58 -0.80
CA SER A 134 -30.04 24.93 -0.93
C SER A 134 -30.58 25.26 -2.32
N ASP A 135 -30.21 24.48 -3.35
CA ASP A 135 -30.76 24.58 -4.71
C ASP A 135 -31.96 23.64 -4.97
N GLY A 136 -32.53 23.04 -3.93
CA GLY A 136 -33.68 22.14 -4.04
C GLY A 136 -33.35 20.76 -4.64
N LYS A 137 -32.07 20.47 -4.93
CA LYS A 137 -31.62 19.21 -5.56
C LYS A 137 -30.81 18.37 -4.58
N THR A 138 -30.77 17.05 -4.81
CA THR A 138 -29.94 16.14 -4.00
C THR A 138 -28.45 16.32 -4.29
N ILE A 139 -27.57 15.78 -3.45
CA ILE A 139 -26.10 15.88 -3.66
C ILE A 139 -25.61 15.08 -4.88
N GLY A 140 -26.35 14.04 -5.28
CA GLY A 140 -26.02 13.16 -6.41
C GLY A 140 -26.72 13.58 -7.71
N GLY A 141 -26.42 12.85 -8.79
CA GLY A 141 -27.02 13.09 -10.12
C GLY A 141 -26.01 13.54 -11.17
N ILE A 142 -26.51 13.76 -12.38
CA ILE A 142 -25.72 14.27 -13.52
C ILE A 142 -25.15 15.65 -13.14
N ASN A 143 -23.88 15.87 -13.47
CA ASN A 143 -23.13 17.11 -13.16
C ASN A 143 -23.08 17.49 -11.66
N ARG A 144 -23.24 16.50 -10.76
CA ARG A 144 -23.12 16.66 -9.30
C ARG A 144 -22.11 15.66 -8.73
N LEU A 145 -22.25 15.26 -7.46
CA LEU A 145 -21.36 14.27 -6.82
C LEU A 145 -21.70 12.84 -7.26
N SER A 146 -21.55 12.57 -8.56
CA SER A 146 -21.68 11.25 -9.15
C SER A 146 -20.54 10.32 -8.72
N SER A 147 -20.72 9.00 -8.85
CA SER A 147 -19.65 8.03 -8.54
C SER A 147 -18.42 8.27 -9.42
N GLN A 148 -18.64 8.64 -10.69
CA GLN A 148 -17.55 8.98 -11.62
C GLN A 148 -16.79 10.23 -11.18
N ASN A 149 -17.48 11.27 -10.70
CA ASN A 149 -16.82 12.48 -10.20
C ASN A 149 -16.05 12.21 -8.91
N ILE A 150 -16.53 11.35 -8.02
CA ILE A 150 -15.79 10.91 -6.83
C ILE A 150 -14.49 10.20 -7.24
N ILE A 151 -14.55 9.27 -8.20
CA ILE A 151 -13.37 8.55 -8.71
C ILE A 151 -12.37 9.54 -9.33
N ARG A 152 -12.85 10.49 -10.14
CA ARG A 152 -11.99 11.52 -10.75
C ARG A 152 -11.30 12.37 -9.68
N LEU A 153 -12.03 12.85 -8.66
CA LEU A 153 -11.44 13.62 -7.56
C LEU A 153 -10.35 12.81 -6.83
N GLN A 154 -10.62 11.55 -6.51
CA GLN A 154 -9.64 10.65 -5.89
C GLN A 154 -8.38 10.48 -6.76
N MET A 155 -8.55 10.23 -8.06
CA MET A 155 -7.42 10.04 -8.99
C MET A 155 -6.60 11.32 -9.15
N THR A 156 -7.27 12.47 -9.30
CA THR A 156 -6.60 13.79 -9.38
C THR A 156 -5.85 14.09 -8.09
N PHE A 157 -6.41 13.77 -6.93
CA PHE A 157 -5.73 13.93 -5.64
C PHE A 157 -4.48 13.05 -5.52
N ALA A 158 -4.58 11.76 -5.86
CA ALA A 158 -3.42 10.86 -5.88
C ALA A 158 -2.33 11.32 -6.85
N SER A 159 -2.72 11.78 -8.05
CA SER A 159 -1.80 12.36 -9.05
C SER A 159 -1.12 13.62 -8.53
N THR A 160 -1.86 14.49 -7.86
CA THR A 160 -1.34 15.73 -7.27
C THR A 160 -0.27 15.44 -6.22
N ILE A 161 -0.50 14.48 -5.32
CA ILE A 161 0.50 14.09 -4.32
C ILE A 161 1.77 13.57 -4.98
N ARG A 162 1.67 12.72 -6.03
CA ARG A 162 2.85 12.23 -6.76
C ARG A 162 3.65 13.35 -7.44
N LYS A 163 2.96 14.33 -8.02
CA LYS A 163 3.60 15.44 -8.73
C LYS A 163 4.23 16.48 -7.80
N CYS A 164 3.70 16.63 -6.58
CA CYS A 164 4.19 17.59 -5.59
C CYS A 164 5.04 16.90 -4.50
N LYS A 165 5.65 15.75 -4.81
CA LYS A 165 6.42 15.00 -3.82
C LYS A 165 7.56 15.86 -3.26
N HIS A 166 7.81 15.74 -1.96
CA HIS A 166 8.82 16.47 -1.20
C HIS A 166 8.59 18.00 -1.06
N ASP A 167 7.50 18.55 -1.61
CA ASP A 167 7.13 19.96 -1.44
C ASP A 167 5.74 20.07 -0.79
N LEU A 168 5.73 20.30 0.53
CA LEU A 168 4.49 20.39 1.30
C LEU A 168 3.69 21.64 0.98
N ASP A 169 4.34 22.75 0.67
CA ASP A 169 3.69 24.02 0.36
C ASP A 169 2.98 23.95 -0.99
N LEU A 170 3.68 23.43 -2.00
CA LEU A 170 3.10 23.17 -3.31
C LEU A 170 1.98 22.13 -3.22
N LEU A 171 2.19 21.04 -2.48
CA LEU A 171 1.16 20.02 -2.29
C LEU A 171 -0.10 20.60 -1.64
N PHE A 172 0.04 21.44 -0.62
CA PHE A 172 -1.09 22.13 0.02
C PHE A 172 -1.85 23.01 -0.99
N LYS A 173 -1.14 23.88 -1.71
CA LYS A 173 -1.75 24.76 -2.73
C LYS A 173 -2.45 23.97 -3.83
N ARG A 174 -1.78 22.97 -4.39
CA ARG A 174 -2.28 22.15 -5.52
C ARG A 174 -3.44 21.25 -5.11
N SER A 175 -3.46 20.77 -3.86
CA SER A 175 -4.58 19.96 -3.33
C SER A 175 -5.85 20.81 -3.20
N TRP A 176 -5.75 22.04 -2.71
CA TRP A 176 -6.86 22.99 -2.68
C TRP A 176 -7.27 23.47 -4.08
N ALA A 177 -6.34 23.54 -5.03
CA ALA A 177 -6.65 23.85 -6.42
C ALA A 177 -7.67 22.88 -7.03
N ILE A 178 -7.69 21.61 -6.60
CA ILE A 178 -8.70 20.63 -7.06
C ILE A 178 -10.12 21.08 -6.69
N PHE A 179 -10.30 21.61 -5.47
CA PHE A 179 -11.59 22.13 -5.01
C PHE A 179 -11.98 23.40 -5.77
N TRP A 180 -11.07 24.37 -5.85
CA TRP A 180 -11.31 25.65 -6.53
C TRP A 180 -11.54 25.50 -8.02
N HIS A 181 -10.89 24.53 -8.65
CA HIS A 181 -11.13 24.19 -10.05
C HIS A 181 -12.56 23.68 -10.27
N LYS A 182 -13.14 22.95 -9.32
CA LYS A 182 -14.56 22.54 -9.37
C LYS A 182 -15.54 23.66 -9.01
N TYR A 183 -15.07 24.65 -8.26
CA TYR A 183 -15.82 25.86 -7.90
C TYR A 183 -15.90 26.89 -9.02
N SER A 184 -14.92 26.89 -9.93
CA SER A 184 -14.77 27.87 -11.01
C SER A 184 -15.98 27.88 -11.95
N THR A 185 -16.42 29.08 -12.33
CA THR A 185 -17.44 29.33 -13.36
C THR A 185 -16.89 30.26 -14.43
N ASN A 186 -17.62 30.45 -15.53
CA ASN A 186 -17.23 31.41 -16.57
C ASN A 186 -17.14 32.84 -16.02
N ASP A 187 -18.06 33.22 -15.13
CA ASP A 187 -18.09 34.55 -14.49
C ASP A 187 -17.10 34.70 -13.33
N ASP A 188 -16.65 33.58 -12.74
CA ASP A 188 -15.78 33.55 -11.57
C ASP A 188 -14.71 32.45 -11.70
N PRO A 189 -13.72 32.62 -12.60
CA PRO A 189 -12.66 31.64 -12.80
C PRO A 189 -11.69 31.61 -11.60
N ARG A 190 -11.45 30.43 -11.02
CA ARG A 190 -10.59 30.22 -9.84
C ARG A 190 -9.46 29.24 -10.15
N HIS A 191 -8.45 29.69 -10.89
CA HIS A 191 -7.34 28.84 -11.36
C HIS A 191 -5.94 29.24 -10.86
N ASP A 192 -5.85 30.16 -9.90
CA ASP A 192 -4.56 30.72 -9.41
C ASP A 192 -3.57 29.66 -8.92
N SER A 193 -4.11 28.58 -8.34
CA SER A 193 -3.31 27.45 -7.82
C SER A 193 -3.28 26.25 -8.77
N CYS A 194 -3.82 26.34 -9.98
CA CYS A 194 -3.84 25.27 -10.99
C CYS A 194 -2.52 25.19 -11.78
N SER A 195 -2.18 23.99 -12.28
CA SER A 195 -1.04 23.80 -13.19
C SER A 195 -1.57 23.70 -14.61
N ILE A 196 -0.83 24.26 -15.56
CA ILE A 196 -1.14 24.14 -16.99
C ILE A 196 -1.16 22.68 -17.46
N ASP A 197 -0.46 21.76 -16.80
CA ASP A 197 -0.42 20.35 -17.21
C ASP A 197 -1.80 19.69 -17.26
N TRP A 198 -2.69 20.09 -16.36
CA TRP A 198 -4.00 19.45 -16.16
C TRP A 198 -5.18 20.41 -16.24
N CYS A 199 -4.97 21.72 -16.08
CA CYS A 199 -6.04 22.70 -16.13
C CYS A 199 -6.34 23.13 -17.57
N GLY A 200 -7.52 22.76 -18.06
CA GLY A 200 -7.97 23.14 -19.41
C GLY A 200 -8.10 24.65 -19.60
N TYR A 201 -8.53 25.39 -18.57
CA TYR A 201 -8.63 26.85 -18.62
C TYR A 201 -7.27 27.51 -18.86
N LEU A 202 -6.23 27.11 -18.11
CA LEU A 202 -4.89 27.65 -18.28
C LEU A 202 -4.28 27.27 -19.64
N LYS A 203 -4.58 26.07 -20.17
CA LYS A 203 -4.18 25.69 -21.54
C LYS A 203 -4.86 26.58 -22.57
N ALA A 204 -6.17 26.76 -22.44
CA ALA A 204 -6.95 27.58 -23.37
C ALA A 204 -6.50 29.04 -23.35
N ALA A 205 -6.23 29.60 -22.18
CA ALA A 205 -5.68 30.95 -22.02
C ALA A 205 -4.30 31.10 -22.68
N ARG A 206 -3.41 30.11 -22.55
CA ARG A 206 -2.11 30.09 -23.26
C ARG A 206 -2.30 30.04 -24.78
N ASP A 207 -3.23 29.20 -25.23
CA ASP A 207 -3.44 28.91 -26.66
C ASP A 207 -4.37 29.95 -27.33
N GLY A 208 -4.89 30.93 -26.58
CA GLY A 208 -5.82 31.94 -27.08
C GLY A 208 -7.19 31.37 -27.50
N THR A 209 -7.60 30.23 -26.95
CA THR A 209 -8.85 29.54 -27.29
C THR A 209 -9.92 29.76 -26.21
N PRO A 210 -11.22 29.75 -26.57
CA PRO A 210 -12.29 29.88 -25.58
C PRO A 210 -12.36 28.65 -24.67
N TYR A 211 -12.76 28.85 -23.42
CA TYR A 211 -12.95 27.78 -22.43
C TYR A 211 -14.30 27.91 -21.73
N ASP A 212 -15.06 26.82 -21.66
CA ASP A 212 -16.32 26.73 -20.92
C ASP A 212 -16.16 25.85 -19.68
N HIS A 213 -16.48 26.42 -18.51
CA HIS A 213 -16.41 25.73 -17.23
C HIS A 213 -17.60 24.79 -16.97
N THR A 214 -18.72 24.98 -17.67
CA THR A 214 -19.99 24.30 -17.42
C THR A 214 -19.88 22.76 -17.36
N PRO A 215 -19.12 22.08 -18.24
CA PRO A 215 -19.00 20.61 -18.20
C PRO A 215 -18.21 20.06 -17.01
N HIS A 216 -17.48 20.92 -16.28
CA HIS A 216 -16.50 20.50 -15.29
C HIS A 216 -16.78 21.03 -13.88
N ALA A 217 -17.51 22.13 -13.76
CA ALA A 217 -17.92 22.73 -12.49
C ALA A 217 -18.89 21.81 -11.72
N LEU A 218 -18.87 21.93 -10.39
CA LEU A 218 -19.89 21.36 -9.51
C LEU A 218 -20.73 22.49 -8.91
N PRO A 219 -22.04 22.27 -8.67
CA PRO A 219 -22.88 23.29 -8.04
C PRO A 219 -22.34 23.68 -6.66
N ARG A 220 -22.42 24.98 -6.31
CA ARG A 220 -21.98 25.51 -5.01
C ARG A 220 -22.51 24.71 -3.82
N PRO A 221 -23.81 24.35 -3.75
CA PRO A 221 -24.33 23.57 -2.62
C PRO A 221 -23.67 22.19 -2.47
N VAL A 222 -23.26 21.57 -3.59
CA VAL A 222 -22.52 20.29 -3.56
C VAL A 222 -21.11 20.50 -3.03
N LEU A 223 -20.44 21.58 -3.45
CA LEU A 223 -19.09 21.93 -2.99
C LEU A 223 -19.07 22.26 -1.51
N ASP A 224 -20.04 23.04 -1.02
CA ASP A 224 -20.19 23.35 0.41
C ASP A 224 -20.36 22.07 1.24
N ALA A 225 -21.17 21.12 0.76
CA ALA A 225 -21.38 19.84 1.43
C ALA A 225 -20.12 18.95 1.50
N ILE A 226 -19.22 19.02 0.50
CA ILE A 226 -17.99 18.20 0.47
C ILE A 226 -16.75 18.93 0.98
N LYS A 227 -16.79 20.26 1.16
CA LYS A 227 -15.65 21.05 1.65
C LYS A 227 -15.02 20.49 2.93
N PRO A 228 -15.78 19.97 3.93
CA PRO A 228 -15.18 19.36 5.12
C PRO A 228 -14.22 18.18 4.82
N VAL A 229 -14.42 17.47 3.70
CA VAL A 229 -13.49 16.41 3.25
C VAL A 229 -12.15 17.01 2.84
N PHE A 230 -12.17 18.13 2.12
CA PHE A 230 -10.97 18.87 1.74
C PHE A 230 -10.30 19.51 2.95
N ASP A 231 -11.06 20.12 3.87
CA ASP A 231 -10.51 20.68 5.11
C ASP A 231 -9.73 19.62 5.92
N ASN A 232 -10.25 18.40 6.02
CA ASN A 232 -9.60 17.30 6.73
C ASN A 232 -8.35 16.79 5.99
N LEU A 233 -8.50 16.39 4.72
CA LEU A 233 -7.46 15.68 3.98
C LEU A 233 -6.41 16.61 3.37
N CYS A 234 -6.75 17.85 3.05
CA CYS A 234 -5.84 18.85 2.49
C CYS A 234 -5.23 19.77 3.54
N SER A 235 -5.39 19.47 4.84
CA SER A 235 -4.65 20.16 5.89
C SER A 235 -3.15 19.86 5.79
N ARG A 236 -2.31 20.84 6.16
CA ARG A 236 -0.84 20.64 6.20
C ARG A 236 -0.44 19.43 7.03
N LYS A 237 -1.11 19.21 8.17
CA LYS A 237 -0.90 18.04 9.04
C LYS A 237 -1.19 16.72 8.31
N SER A 238 -2.30 16.63 7.58
CA SER A 238 -2.62 15.43 6.81
C SER A 238 -1.66 15.21 5.64
N LEU A 239 -1.37 16.27 4.88
CA LEU A 239 -0.50 16.21 3.70
C LEU A 239 0.96 15.91 4.05
N ALA A 240 1.46 16.36 5.21
CA ALA A 240 2.82 16.06 5.67
C ALA A 240 3.09 14.56 5.83
N ARG A 241 2.03 13.75 6.06
CA ARG A 241 2.14 12.28 6.15
C ARG A 241 2.31 11.59 4.80
N VAL A 242 1.96 12.27 3.70
CA VAL A 242 1.95 11.69 2.34
C VAL A 242 2.81 12.47 1.34
N VAL A 243 3.46 13.55 1.76
CA VAL A 243 4.29 14.40 0.88
C VAL A 243 5.44 13.64 0.23
N ASP A 244 5.90 12.53 0.83
CA ASP A 244 6.92 11.66 0.23
C ASP A 244 6.35 10.75 -0.88
N ALA A 245 5.03 10.79 -1.14
CA ALA A 245 4.31 10.03 -2.16
C ALA A 245 4.65 8.53 -2.20
N SER A 246 5.00 7.96 -1.04
CA SER A 246 5.42 6.57 -0.90
C SER A 246 4.22 5.62 -0.96
N SER A 247 4.45 4.39 -1.43
CA SER A 247 3.41 3.36 -1.49
C SER A 247 3.90 1.97 -1.09
N GLN A 248 2.99 1.14 -0.61
CA GLN A 248 3.20 -0.27 -0.29
C GLN A 248 2.95 -1.19 -1.49
N ASN A 249 2.72 -0.66 -2.70
CA ASN A 249 2.48 -1.48 -3.90
C ASN A 249 3.61 -2.48 -4.17
N ALA A 250 4.86 -2.13 -3.84
CA ALA A 250 5.99 -3.05 -3.93
C ALA A 250 5.80 -4.29 -3.02
N ASN A 251 5.28 -4.09 -1.80
CA ASN A 251 4.94 -5.18 -0.88
C ASN A 251 3.81 -6.04 -1.45
N GLU A 252 2.79 -5.43 -2.07
CA GLU A 252 1.71 -6.17 -2.72
C GLU A 252 2.22 -7.01 -3.90
N GLY A 253 3.14 -6.48 -4.69
CA GLY A 253 3.82 -7.22 -5.77
C GLY A 253 4.65 -8.40 -5.25
N PHE A 254 5.48 -8.18 -4.24
CA PHE A 254 6.25 -9.24 -3.59
C PHE A 254 5.35 -10.34 -3.01
N HIS A 255 4.30 -9.93 -2.28
CA HIS A 255 3.31 -10.84 -1.74
C HIS A 255 2.66 -11.68 -2.85
N SER A 256 2.34 -11.09 -4.00
CA SER A 256 1.74 -11.81 -5.13
C SER A 256 2.64 -12.95 -5.64
N LEU A 257 3.97 -12.76 -5.67
CA LEU A 257 4.92 -13.83 -5.99
C LEU A 257 4.93 -14.93 -4.93
N VAL A 258 4.93 -14.58 -3.64
CA VAL A 258 4.85 -15.57 -2.55
C VAL A 258 3.58 -16.40 -2.67
N TRP A 259 2.42 -15.75 -2.90
CA TRP A 259 1.13 -16.44 -2.99
C TRP A 259 0.97 -17.28 -4.25
N LEU A 260 1.70 -16.98 -5.32
CA LEU A 260 1.76 -17.82 -6.50
C LEU A 260 2.37 -19.20 -6.17
N MET A 261 3.42 -19.23 -5.35
CA MET A 261 4.14 -20.46 -4.97
C MET A 261 3.56 -21.15 -3.73
N SER A 262 3.01 -20.38 -2.78
CA SER A 262 2.43 -20.88 -1.53
C SER A 262 1.08 -20.20 -1.28
N PRO A 263 -0.02 -20.68 -1.91
CA PRO A 263 -1.31 -19.97 -1.88
C PRO A 263 -1.92 -19.84 -0.48
N LYS A 264 -2.42 -18.65 -0.14
CA LYS A 264 -3.01 -18.35 1.19
C LYS A 264 -4.11 -19.30 1.66
N HIS A 265 -4.87 -19.86 0.73
CA HIS A 265 -6.04 -20.70 1.00
C HIS A 265 -5.68 -22.19 1.12
N LYS A 266 -4.41 -22.56 0.90
CA LYS A 266 -3.93 -23.94 1.04
C LYS A 266 -3.02 -24.04 2.26
N PRO A 267 -3.16 -25.09 3.09
CA PRO A 267 -2.18 -25.38 4.11
C PRO A 267 -0.80 -25.56 3.47
N SER A 268 0.21 -24.92 4.02
CA SER A 268 1.60 -25.04 3.60
C SER A 268 2.45 -25.31 4.83
N SER A 269 3.46 -26.19 4.71
CA SER A 269 4.43 -26.36 5.78
C SER A 269 5.26 -25.08 5.93
N GLY A 270 5.86 -24.88 7.11
CA GLY A 270 6.75 -23.75 7.34
C GLY A 270 7.92 -23.76 6.35
N THR A 271 8.48 -24.94 6.07
CA THR A 271 9.56 -25.11 5.10
C THR A 271 9.14 -24.71 3.68
N THR A 272 7.97 -25.16 3.21
CA THR A 272 7.49 -24.80 1.86
C THR A 272 7.23 -23.30 1.75
N PHE A 273 6.66 -22.70 2.80
CA PHE A 273 6.45 -21.25 2.83
C PHE A 273 7.76 -20.47 2.83
N GLU A 274 8.76 -20.91 3.59
CA GLU A 274 10.10 -20.30 3.64
C GLU A 274 10.81 -20.38 2.28
N ILE A 275 10.77 -21.54 1.60
CA ILE A 275 11.31 -21.70 0.25
C ILE A 275 10.60 -20.75 -0.72
N ALA A 276 9.27 -20.69 -0.69
CA ALA A 276 8.49 -19.78 -1.53
C ALA A 276 8.88 -18.30 -1.28
N CYS A 277 9.12 -17.93 -0.03
CA CYS A 277 9.61 -16.60 0.34
C CYS A 277 10.99 -16.30 -0.25
N HIS A 278 11.95 -17.23 -0.16
CA HIS A 278 13.30 -17.03 -0.71
C HIS A 278 13.31 -16.97 -2.24
N LEU A 279 12.54 -17.84 -2.91
CA LEU A 279 12.36 -17.76 -4.38
C LEU A 279 11.71 -16.43 -4.79
N ALA A 280 10.71 -15.96 -4.04
CA ALA A 280 10.08 -14.69 -4.32
C ALA A 280 11.07 -13.52 -4.17
N ILE A 281 12.01 -13.59 -3.22
CA ILE A 281 13.05 -12.57 -3.06
C ILE A 281 13.96 -12.52 -4.27
N ILE A 282 14.44 -13.68 -4.74
CA ILE A 282 15.32 -13.76 -5.93
C ILE A 282 14.62 -13.15 -7.14
N ILE A 283 13.39 -13.57 -7.43
CA ILE A 283 12.62 -13.09 -8.59
C ILE A 283 12.28 -11.60 -8.44
N PHE A 284 11.86 -11.16 -7.25
CA PHE A 284 11.47 -9.78 -7.02
C PHE A 284 12.65 -8.82 -7.14
N ASN A 285 13.79 -9.21 -6.55
CA ASN A 285 14.97 -8.38 -6.60
C ASN A 285 15.54 -8.39 -8.03
N ASP A 286 15.94 -9.54 -8.54
CA ASP A 286 16.85 -9.60 -9.69
C ASP A 286 16.26 -10.33 -10.90
N GLY A 287 14.96 -10.65 -10.84
CA GLY A 287 14.22 -11.25 -11.93
C GLY A 287 14.54 -12.73 -12.15
N TYR A 288 14.05 -13.26 -13.27
CA TYR A 288 14.22 -14.67 -13.62
C TYR A 288 15.65 -15.06 -14.01
N PHE A 289 16.50 -14.10 -14.39
CA PHE A 289 17.91 -14.36 -14.69
C PHE A 289 18.65 -14.88 -13.46
N ALA A 290 18.50 -14.20 -12.31
CA ALA A 290 19.10 -14.65 -11.05
C ALA A 290 18.57 -16.01 -10.59
N LEU A 291 17.29 -16.32 -10.87
CA LEU A 291 16.76 -17.66 -10.66
C LEU A 291 17.43 -18.68 -11.57
N GLY A 292 17.69 -18.34 -12.84
CA GLY A 292 18.44 -19.15 -13.78
C GLY A 292 19.88 -19.44 -13.31
N ASP A 293 20.56 -18.47 -12.71
CA ASP A 293 21.90 -18.64 -12.14
C ASP A 293 21.88 -19.58 -10.93
N LEU A 294 20.89 -19.46 -10.06
CA LEU A 294 20.68 -20.43 -8.98
C LEU A 294 20.51 -21.86 -9.54
N PHE A 295 19.69 -22.02 -10.58
CA PHE A 295 19.51 -23.32 -11.22
C PHE A 295 20.79 -23.83 -11.88
N ASN A 296 21.59 -22.97 -12.52
CA ASN A 296 22.89 -23.36 -13.09
C ASN A 296 23.85 -23.91 -12.02
N ASN A 297 23.84 -23.32 -10.83
CA ASN A 297 24.75 -23.70 -9.76
C ASN A 297 24.30 -24.96 -9.01
N ILE A 298 23.00 -25.30 -9.03
CA ILE A 298 22.45 -26.44 -8.27
C ILE A 298 22.17 -27.65 -9.18
N CYS A 299 21.75 -27.44 -10.42
CA CYS A 299 21.30 -28.50 -11.32
C CYS A 299 22.32 -28.73 -12.44
N ALA A 300 22.94 -29.92 -12.47
CA ALA A 300 23.84 -30.33 -13.55
C ALA A 300 23.13 -30.60 -14.90
N TYR A 301 21.81 -30.83 -14.88
CA TYR A 301 21.03 -31.16 -16.07
C TYR A 301 19.77 -30.31 -16.12
N ARG A 302 19.61 -29.57 -17.23
CA ARG A 302 18.34 -28.92 -17.60
C ARG A 302 17.63 -29.85 -18.58
N GLY A 303 16.30 -29.95 -18.50
CA GLY A 303 15.53 -30.61 -19.56
C GLY A 303 15.93 -30.04 -20.92
N HIS A 304 16.21 -30.92 -21.89
CA HIS A 304 16.60 -30.51 -23.23
C HIS A 304 15.33 -30.08 -23.98
N TYR A 305 15.17 -28.79 -24.24
CA TYR A 305 14.18 -28.30 -25.20
C TYR A 305 14.81 -28.42 -26.58
N THR A 306 14.24 -29.27 -27.42
CA THR A 306 14.63 -29.43 -28.83
C THR A 306 13.45 -29.05 -29.70
N ASP A 307 13.70 -28.23 -30.72
CA ASP A 307 12.73 -27.90 -31.76
C ASP A 307 12.52 -29.07 -32.73
N GLN A 308 13.37 -30.10 -32.63
CA GLN A 308 13.19 -31.35 -33.37
C GLN A 308 12.18 -32.21 -32.65
N ALA A 309 10.93 -32.13 -33.11
CA ALA A 309 9.87 -33.07 -32.76
C ALA A 309 10.41 -34.51 -32.80
N MET A 310 10.07 -35.30 -31.77
CA MET A 310 10.22 -36.75 -31.84
C MET A 310 9.43 -37.22 -33.06
N ILE A 311 10.15 -37.72 -34.07
CA ILE A 311 9.61 -38.52 -35.18
C ILE A 311 9.22 -39.88 -34.62
#